data_AF-A0A951NIC0-F1
#
_entry.id   AF-A0A951NIC0-F1
#
_cell.length_a   1.000
_cell.length_b   1.000
_cell.length_c   1.000
_cell.angle_alpha   90.00
_cell.angle_beta   90.00
_cell.angle_gamma   90.00
#
_symmetry.space_group_name_H-M   'P 1'
#
loop_
_entity.id
_entity.type
_entity.pdbx_description
1 polymer ?
#
loop_
_entity_poly.entity_id
_entity_poly.type
_entity_poly.pdbx_seq_one_letter_code
_entity_poly.pdbx_strand_id
1 'polypeptide(L)' 'SYLVAALRGKALHRLTFAGGAITDEQVLLSGTYGRLRAVVEGPDGAMYVTTSNRDGRGDPTRSDDRILRIVPPPA' A
#
# COMPACT_ATOMS: atom_id res chain seq x y z
N SER A 1 -6.49 7.93 9.46
CA SER A 1 -6.95 7.35 8.17
C SER A 1 -6.60 5.87 8.15
N TYR A 2 -7.22 5.10 7.26
CA TYR A 2 -6.94 3.68 7.07
C TYR A 2 -6.15 3.47 5.78
N LEU A 3 -5.22 2.52 5.78
CA LEU A 3 -4.51 2.10 4.58
C LEU A 3 -5.04 0.76 4.06
N VAL A 4 -5.22 0.66 2.75
CA VAL A 4 -5.67 -0.56 2.08
C VAL A 4 -4.73 -0.87 0.92
N ALA A 5 -4.03 -2.01 1.01
CA ALA A 5 -3.19 -2.52 -0.07
C ALA A 5 -4.04 -3.27 -1.11
N ALA A 6 -3.96 -2.87 -2.37
CA ALA A 6 -4.76 -3.44 -3.44
C ALA A 6 -3.94 -4.38 -4.35
N LEU A 7 -4.38 -5.64 -4.44
CA LEU A 7 -3.76 -6.65 -5.31
C LEU A 7 -3.99 -6.34 -6.79
N ARG A 8 -5.22 -6.48 -7.31
CA ARG A 8 -5.53 -6.19 -8.73
C ARG A 8 -5.49 -4.69 -9.02
N GLY A 9 -5.85 -3.85 -8.05
CA GLY A 9 -5.79 -2.39 -8.16
C GLY A 9 -4.37 -1.83 -8.24
N LYS A 10 -3.34 -2.61 -7.85
CA LYS A 10 -1.92 -2.23 -7.94
C LYS A 10 -1.62 -0.87 -7.29
N ALA A 11 -2.21 -0.59 -6.13
CA ALA A 11 -2.11 0.69 -5.45
C ALA A 11 -2.27 0.55 -3.92
N LEU A 12 -1.87 1.59 -3.19
CA LEU A 12 -2.13 1.74 -1.76
C LEU A 12 -3.14 2.87 -1.56
N HIS A 13 -4.31 2.56 -1.00
CA HIS A 13 -5.35 3.56 -0.76
C HIS A 13 -5.23 4.10 0.66
N ARG A 14 -5.32 5.42 0.83
CA ARG A 14 -5.47 6.08 2.13
C ARG A 14 -6.86 6.66 2.23
N LEU A 15 -7.66 6.12 3.15
CA LEU A 15 -9.07 6.44 3.34
C LEU A 15 -9.26 7.23 4.63
N THR A 16 -9.94 8.37 4.54
CA THR A 16 -10.37 9.15 5.70
C THR A 16 -11.85 8.90 5.94
N PHE A 17 -12.23 8.71 7.21
CA PHE A 17 -13.61 8.45 7.59
C PHE A 17 -14.12 9.54 8.53
N ALA A 18 -15.38 9.94 8.36
CA ALA A 18 -16.13 10.73 9.32
C ALA A 18 -17.60 10.27 9.32
N GLY A 19 -18.20 10.12 10.51
CA GLY A 19 -19.59 9.68 10.64
C GLY A 19 -19.88 8.29 10.04
N GLY A 20 -18.88 7.41 9.96
CA GLY A 20 -19.02 6.08 9.37
C GLY A 20 -18.95 6.04 7.84
N ALA A 21 -18.80 7.20 7.17
CA ALA A 21 -18.61 7.29 5.72
C ALA A 21 -17.17 7.65 5.38
N ILE A 22 -16.73 7.24 4.18
CA ILE A 22 -15.47 7.74 3.60
C ILE A 22 -15.69 9.18 3.16
N THR A 23 -14.81 10.08 3.61
CA THR A 23 -14.87 11.52 3.26
C THR A 23 -13.74 11.96 2.35
N ASP A 24 -12.65 11.20 2.28
CA ASP A 24 -11.52 11.45 1.38
C ASP A 24 -10.82 10.13 1.04
N GLU A 25 -10.35 10.01 -0.19
CA GLU A 25 -9.56 8.90 -0.69
C GLU A 25 -8.35 9.42 -1.46
N GLN A 26 -7.16 8.93 -1.08
CA GLN A 26 -5.93 9.19 -1.80
C GLN A 26 -5.36 7.88 -2.32
N VAL A 27 -5.09 7.83 -3.63
CA VAL A 27 -4.46 6.68 -4.28
C VAL A 27 -2.95 6.93 -4.34
N LEU A 28 -2.20 6.15 -3.57
CA LEU A 28 -0.75 6.23 -3.44
C LEU A 28 -0.09 5.08 -4.20
N LEU A 29 1.15 5.31 -4.68
CA LEU A 29 2.01 4.29 -5.30
C LEU A 29 1.40 3.56 -6.51
N SER A 30 0.41 4.18 -7.17
CA SER A 30 -0.36 3.55 -8.24
C SER A 30 0.53 3.02 -9.35
N GLY A 31 0.44 1.72 -9.62
CA GLY A 31 1.21 1.00 -10.64
C GLY A 31 2.72 0.89 -10.38
N THR A 32 3.26 1.59 -9.38
CA THR A 32 4.71 1.77 -9.22
C THR A 32 5.42 0.48 -8.80
N TYR A 33 4.79 -0.30 -7.93
CA TYR A 33 5.34 -1.56 -7.41
C TYR A 33 4.49 -2.79 -7.77
N GLY A 34 3.43 -2.59 -8.56
CA GLY A 34 2.47 -3.62 -8.90
C GLY A 34 1.50 -3.95 -7.76
N ARG A 35 1.21 -5.23 -7.59
CA ARG A 35 0.27 -5.81 -6.63
C ARG A 35 0.77 -5.60 -5.20
N LEU A 36 -0.04 -4.97 -4.36
CA LEU A 36 0.27 -4.78 -2.94
C LEU A 36 -0.63 -5.68 -2.09
N ARG A 37 -0.06 -6.37 -1.09
CA ARG A 37 -0.77 -7.43 -0.34
C ARG A 37 -1.07 -7.09 1.11
N ALA A 38 -0.12 -6.53 1.83
CA ALA A 38 -0.28 -6.20 3.24
C ALA A 38 0.31 -4.82 3.50
N VAL A 39 -0.26 -4.12 4.47
CA VAL A 39 0.25 -2.86 5.01
C VAL A 39 0.13 -2.89 6.53
N VAL A 40 1.20 -2.55 7.23
CA VAL A 40 1.24 -2.47 8.70
C VAL A 40 2.06 -1.27 9.14
N GLU A 41 1.72 -0.68 10.28
CA GLU A 41 2.57 0.32 10.93
C GLU A 41 3.67 -0.40 11.73
N GLY A 42 4.91 0.02 11.54
CA GLY A 42 6.05 -0.47 12.31
C GLY A 42 6.27 0.31 13.61
N PRO A 43 7.14 -0.18 14.50
CA PRO A 43 7.43 0.49 15.78
C PRO A 43 8.14 1.84 15.63
N ASP A 44 8.66 2.14 14.44
CA ASP A 44 9.28 3.41 14.06
C ASP A 44 8.30 4.42 13.44
N GLY A 45 7.00 4.12 13.44
CA GLY A 45 5.95 4.96 12.85
C GLY A 45 5.93 4.98 11.31
N ALA A 46 6.78 4.18 10.67
CA ALA A 46 6.74 4.00 9.21
C ALA A 46 5.70 2.93 8.82
N MET A 47 5.15 3.05 7.62
CA MET A 47 4.24 2.05 7.06
C MET A 47 5.05 1.06 6.22
N TYR A 48 4.92 -0.23 6.54
CA TYR A 48 5.54 -1.33 5.81
C TYR A 48 4.53 -1.99 4.89
N VAL A 49 4.86 -2.07 3.60
CA VAL A 49 3.98 -2.61 2.56
C VAL A 49 4.67 -3.74 1.79
N THR A 50 4.00 -4.87 1.62
CA THR A 50 4.54 -6.01 0.84
C THR A 50 4.02 -6.00 -0.60
N THR A 51 4.90 -6.22 -1.58
CA THR A 51 4.47 -6.53 -2.96
C THR A 51 4.07 -8.01 -3.09
N SER A 52 3.32 -8.34 -4.13
CA SER A 52 2.85 -9.70 -4.43
C SER A 52 2.90 -10.00 -5.93
N ASN A 53 3.98 -9.52 -6.55
CA ASN A 53 4.61 -9.80 -7.85
C ASN A 53 4.49 -11.25 -8.30
N ARG A 54 5.00 -12.14 -7.46
CA ARG A 54 5.29 -13.55 -7.81
C ARG A 54 4.17 -14.51 -7.45
N ASP A 55 2.97 -14.01 -7.14
CA ASP A 55 1.83 -14.85 -6.72
C ASP A 55 1.07 -15.53 -7.86
N GLY A 56 1.66 -15.57 -9.06
CA GLY A 56 1.07 -16.16 -10.28
C GLY A 56 0.05 -15.27 -10.99
N ARG A 57 -0.22 -14.06 -10.48
CA ARG A 57 -1.20 -13.11 -11.07
C ARG A 57 -0.60 -11.75 -11.40
N GLY A 58 0.72 -11.63 -11.35
CA GLY A 58 1.46 -10.41 -11.63
C GLY A 58 2.54 -10.61 -12.69
N ASP A 59 3.20 -9.51 -13.04
CA ASP A 59 4.29 -9.43 -14.00
C ASP A 59 5.58 -9.09 -13.24
N PRO A 60 6.22 -10.08 -12.58
CA PRO A 60 7.29 -9.82 -11.62
C PRO A 60 8.56 -9.31 -12.30
N THR A 61 9.21 -8.35 -11.65
CA THR A 61 10.58 -7.95 -11.97
C THR A 61 11.60 -8.79 -11.20
N ARG A 62 12.89 -8.74 -11.60
CA ARG A 62 13.96 -9.48 -10.91
C ARG A 62 14.01 -9.19 -9.41
N SER A 63 13.72 -7.97 -8.99
CA SER A 63 13.78 -7.53 -7.59
C SER A 63 12.50 -7.74 -6.78
N ASP A 64 11.43 -8.31 -7.34
CA ASP A 64 10.24 -8.65 -6.53
C ASP A 64 10.45 -9.97 -5.74
N ASP A 65 9.66 -10.31 -4.74
CA ASP A 65 8.80 -9.39 -3.99
C ASP A 65 9.60 -8.60 -2.96
N ARG A 66 9.05 -7.45 -2.55
CA ARG A 66 9.72 -6.45 -1.71
C ARG A 66 8.90 -6.13 -0.48
N ILE A 67 9.57 -5.71 0.58
CA ILE A 67 8.99 -4.98 1.71
C ILE A 67 9.40 -3.51 1.54
N LEU A 68 8.42 -2.65 1.30
CA LEU A 68 8.60 -1.20 1.17
C LEU A 68 8.44 -0.56 2.53
N ARG A 69 9.33 0.38 2.88
CA ARG A 69 9.20 1.22 4.07
C ARG A 69 8.82 2.63 3.63
N ILE A 70 7.64 3.09 4.02
CA ILE A 70 7.08 4.39 3.66
C ILE A 70 7.08 5.26 4.91
N VAL A 71 7.81 6.37 4.86
CA VAL A 71 7.86 7.33 5.96
C VAL A 71 6.80 8.41 5.69
N PRO A 72 5.79 8.57 6.56
CA PRO A 72 4.85 9.68 6.42
C PRO A 72 5.59 11.02 6.61
N PRO A 73 5.14 12.11 5.96
CA PRO A 73 5.67 13.43 6.23
C PRO A 73 5.47 13.79 7.71
N PRO A 74 6.33 14.66 8.28
CA PRO A 74 6.13 15.20 9.62
C PRO A 74 4.72 15.80 9.78
N ALA A 75 4.18 15.71 10.98
CA ALA A 75 2.90 16.32 11.34
C ALA A 75 2.96 17.84 11.35
#